data_AF-A0A1V5KKB6-F1
#
_entry.id   AF-A0A1V5KKB6-F1
#
_cell.length_a   1.000
_cell.length_b   1.000
_cell.length_c   1.000
_cell.angle_alpha   90.00
_cell.angle_beta   90.00
_cell.angle_gamma   90.00
#
_symmetry.space_group_name_H-M   'P 1'
#
loop_
_entity.id
_entity.type
_entity.pdbx_description
1 polymer ?
#
loop_
_entity_poly.entity_id
_entity_poly.type
_entity_poly.pdbx_seq_one_letter_code
_entity_poly.pdbx_strand_id
1 'polypeptide(L)'
;MRSFEGYAHFGAAEEAFQKLDRINRAAIEKVRPRAEAWANRYQNESVIYTMGSGPVHCVAYSACICHLMEMEWIDSACIHSGDYFHGPFEITDKYVPFLLFKTSGRPRPLDDRAEAFAKEYTDCLEVVDANDYGASEIDEHVREYFDSLILFAVGRVYTETLAVYKQHPFCYRKYMFKEQY
;
A
#
# COMPACT_ATOMS: atom_id res chain seq x y z
N MET A 1 8.75 -18.70 19.86
CA MET A 1 7.44 -19.10 19.29
C MET A 1 7.46 -20.64 19.23
N ARG A 2 6.33 -21.37 19.29
CA ARG A 2 6.35 -22.85 19.17
C ARG A 2 5.97 -23.22 17.73
N SER A 3 6.76 -24.09 17.09
CA SER A 3 6.41 -24.63 15.77
C SER A 3 5.23 -25.58 15.93
N PHE A 4 4.13 -25.29 15.25
CA PHE A 4 3.04 -26.23 15.03
C PHE A 4 3.21 -26.78 13.60
N GLU A 5 2.95 -28.07 13.40
CA GLU A 5 2.84 -28.72 12.07
C GLU A 5 4.14 -28.90 11.25
N GLY A 6 5.31 -28.55 11.78
CA GLY A 6 6.60 -28.90 11.17
C GLY A 6 6.93 -28.12 9.89
N TYR A 7 6.45 -26.88 9.77
CA TYR A 7 6.78 -26.01 8.64
C TYR A 7 8.29 -25.78 8.54
N ALA A 8 8.87 -26.12 7.38
CA ALA A 8 10.31 -26.15 7.17
C ALA A 8 11.00 -24.79 7.41
N HIS A 9 10.30 -23.68 7.18
CA HIS A 9 10.84 -22.32 7.29
C HIS A 9 10.35 -21.57 8.54
N PHE A 10 9.91 -22.28 9.58
CA PHE A 10 9.46 -21.64 10.83
C PHE A 10 10.52 -20.75 11.47
N GLY A 11 11.77 -21.20 11.54
CA GLY A 11 12.88 -20.42 12.10
C GLY A 11 13.15 -19.13 11.31
N ALA A 12 13.02 -19.18 9.98
CA ALA A 12 13.15 -17.99 9.13
C ALA A 12 12.02 -16.98 9.39
N ALA A 13 10.79 -17.45 9.64
CA ALA A 13 9.68 -16.58 10.04
C ALA A 13 9.90 -15.95 11.42
N GLU A 14 10.41 -16.70 12.41
CA GLU A 14 10.75 -16.13 13.73
C GLU A 14 11.83 -15.04 13.61
N GLU A 15 12.88 -15.28 12.81
CA GLU A 15 13.92 -14.29 12.55
C GLU A 15 13.35 -13.05 11.83
N ALA A 16 12.45 -13.24 10.88
CA ALA A 16 11.77 -12.14 10.19
C ALA A 16 10.98 -11.25 11.17
N PHE A 17 10.24 -11.84 12.11
CA PHE A 17 9.55 -11.09 13.16
C PHE A 17 10.50 -10.29 14.05
N GLN A 18 11.68 -10.84 14.37
CA GLN A 18 12.70 -10.13 15.16
C GLN A 18 13.30 -8.93 14.41
N LYS A 19 13.41 -9.00 13.09
CA LYS A 19 13.93 -7.91 12.23
C LYS A 19 12.90 -6.83 11.91
N LEU A 20 11.60 -7.16 12.01
CA LEU A 20 10.52 -6.34 11.47
C LEU A 20 10.48 -4.91 12.03
N ASP A 21 10.70 -4.69 13.33
CA ASP A 21 10.72 -3.33 13.91
C ASP A 21 11.81 -2.46 13.28
N ARG A 22 13.03 -3.00 13.14
CA ARG A 22 14.14 -2.28 12.50
C ARG A 22 13.83 -1.97 11.03
N ILE A 23 13.32 -2.97 10.29
CA ILE A 23 12.95 -2.82 8.88
C ILE A 23 11.90 -1.71 8.72
N ASN A 24 10.83 -1.75 9.54
CA ASN A 24 9.76 -0.76 9.48
C ASN A 24 10.26 0.66 9.81
N ARG A 25 11.11 0.82 10.82
CA ARG A 25 11.71 2.14 11.13
C ARG A 25 12.51 2.68 9.96
N ALA A 26 13.36 1.85 9.35
CA ALA A 26 14.15 2.24 8.19
C ALA A 26 13.26 2.58 6.98
N ALA A 27 12.21 1.80 6.73
CA ALA A 27 11.23 2.03 5.66
C ALA A 27 10.47 3.35 5.86
N ILE A 28 10.00 3.63 7.08
CA ILE A 28 9.31 4.87 7.44
C ILE A 28 10.21 6.09 7.17
N GLU A 29 11.46 6.07 7.63
CA GLU A 29 12.38 7.19 7.38
C GLU A 29 12.70 7.36 5.89
N LYS A 30 12.93 6.24 5.18
CA LYS A 30 13.23 6.25 3.74
C LYS A 30 12.09 6.85 2.92
N VAL A 31 10.84 6.60 3.27
CA VAL A 31 9.70 6.99 2.44
C VAL A 31 9.25 8.45 2.59
N ARG A 32 9.64 9.15 3.66
CA ARG A 32 9.14 10.51 3.96
C ARG A 32 9.23 11.49 2.77
N PRO A 33 10.38 11.64 2.08
CA PRO A 33 10.47 12.61 0.98
C PRO A 33 9.54 12.27 -0.18
N ARG A 34 9.32 10.98 -0.42
CA ARG A 34 8.41 10.50 -1.47
C ARG A 34 6.95 10.72 -1.09
N ALA A 35 6.59 10.46 0.17
CA ALA A 35 5.27 10.74 0.70
C ALA A 35 4.93 12.25 0.68
N GLU A 36 5.89 13.12 0.97
CA GLU A 36 5.72 14.59 0.87
C GLU A 36 5.47 15.03 -0.58
N ALA A 37 6.27 14.54 -1.52
CA ALA A 37 6.09 14.84 -2.94
C ALA A 37 4.72 14.34 -3.45
N TRP A 38 4.31 13.15 -3.03
CA TRP A 38 3.00 12.58 -3.35
C TRP A 38 1.86 13.42 -2.76
N ALA A 39 1.90 13.71 -1.46
CA ALA A 39 0.88 14.51 -0.79
C ALA A 39 0.73 15.90 -1.42
N ASN A 40 1.83 16.57 -1.70
CA ASN A 40 1.81 17.88 -2.36
C ASN A 40 1.12 17.82 -3.74
N ARG A 41 1.37 16.74 -4.49
CA ARG A 41 0.80 16.53 -5.83
C ARG A 41 -0.68 16.17 -5.80
N TYR A 42 -1.09 15.27 -4.90
CA TYR A 42 -2.42 14.64 -4.95
C TYR A 42 -3.42 15.12 -3.88
N GLN A 43 -3.05 16.09 -3.03
CA GLN A 43 -3.93 16.65 -1.98
C GLN A 43 -5.31 17.13 -2.48
N ASN A 44 -5.40 17.58 -3.74
CA ASN A 44 -6.64 18.12 -4.31
C ASN A 44 -7.41 17.13 -5.18
N GLU A 45 -6.97 15.87 -5.28
CA GLU A 45 -7.68 14.87 -6.05
C GLU A 45 -9.00 14.48 -5.38
N SER A 46 -10.05 14.36 -6.19
CA SER A 46 -11.35 13.89 -5.74
C SER A 46 -11.46 12.37 -5.73
N VAL A 47 -10.65 11.69 -6.56
CA VAL A 47 -10.61 10.23 -6.67
C VAL A 47 -9.17 9.73 -6.72
N ILE A 48 -8.87 8.68 -5.96
CA ILE A 48 -7.60 7.97 -6.02
C ILE A 48 -7.91 6.48 -5.96
N TYR A 49 -7.48 5.72 -6.97
CA TYR A 49 -7.60 4.26 -6.94
C TYR A 49 -6.42 3.64 -6.21
N THR A 50 -6.67 2.55 -5.50
CA THR A 50 -5.60 1.74 -4.88
C THR A 50 -5.55 0.39 -5.57
N MET A 51 -4.34 -0.16 -5.70
CA MET A 51 -4.14 -1.43 -6.40
C MET A 51 -3.08 -2.28 -5.70
N GLY A 52 -3.25 -3.59 -5.75
CA GLY A 52 -2.27 -4.56 -5.23
C GLY A 52 -2.81 -5.98 -5.32
N SER A 53 -1.91 -6.97 -5.23
CA SER A 53 -2.27 -8.40 -5.29
C SER A 53 -1.69 -9.21 -4.12
N GLY A 54 -2.26 -10.39 -3.91
CA GLY A 54 -1.78 -11.33 -2.88
C GLY A 54 -1.69 -10.70 -1.48
N PRO A 55 -0.56 -10.82 -0.77
CA PRO A 55 -0.46 -10.37 0.62
C PRO A 55 -0.64 -8.85 0.76
N VAL A 56 -0.30 -8.05 -0.26
CA VAL A 56 -0.39 -6.59 -0.19
C VAL A 56 -1.74 -6.04 -0.62
N HIS A 57 -2.64 -6.88 -1.14
CA HIS A 57 -4.01 -6.46 -1.48
C HIS A 57 -4.77 -5.94 -0.25
N CYS A 58 -4.53 -6.49 0.94
CA CYS A 58 -5.15 -5.98 2.17
C CYS A 58 -4.64 -4.57 2.54
N VAL A 59 -3.40 -4.23 2.17
CA VAL A 59 -2.83 -2.89 2.36
C VAL A 59 -3.50 -1.90 1.40
N ALA A 60 -3.64 -2.27 0.12
CA ALA A 60 -4.40 -1.48 -0.85
C ALA A 60 -5.85 -1.26 -0.40
N TYR A 61 -6.51 -2.31 0.07
CA TYR A 61 -7.87 -2.24 0.58
C TYR A 61 -7.98 -1.31 1.79
N SER A 62 -7.07 -1.42 2.77
CA SER A 62 -7.06 -0.53 3.94
C SER A 62 -6.78 0.93 3.53
N ALA A 63 -5.87 1.16 2.59
CA ALA A 63 -5.65 2.50 2.04
C ALA A 63 -6.91 3.06 1.36
N CYS A 64 -7.66 2.24 0.64
CA CYS A 64 -8.95 2.63 0.05
C CYS A 64 -9.96 3.05 1.13
N ILE A 65 -10.36 2.10 1.98
CA ILE A 65 -11.54 2.28 2.83
C ILE A 65 -11.27 3.10 4.09
N CYS A 66 -10.09 2.93 4.70
CA CYS A 66 -9.76 3.59 5.97
C CYS A 66 -9.03 4.91 5.74
N HIS A 67 -8.07 4.96 4.82
CA HIS A 67 -7.27 6.16 4.64
C HIS A 67 -7.96 7.16 3.71
N LEU A 68 -8.26 6.77 2.48
CA LEU A 68 -8.82 7.69 1.48
C LEU A 68 -10.28 8.02 1.79
N MET A 69 -11.14 7.01 1.95
CA MET A 69 -12.58 7.23 2.15
C MET A 69 -12.92 7.75 3.55
N GLU A 70 -12.48 7.06 4.60
CA GLU A 70 -12.84 7.40 5.99
C GLU A 70 -12.09 8.64 6.52
N MET A 71 -10.76 8.68 6.37
CA MET A 71 -9.92 9.73 6.98
C MET A 71 -9.83 10.99 6.11
N GLU A 72 -9.70 10.87 4.79
CA GLU A 72 -9.43 12.02 3.91
C GLU A 72 -10.63 12.47 3.06
N TRP A 73 -11.72 11.69 3.09
CA TRP A 73 -12.95 11.89 2.31
C TRP A 73 -12.69 12.03 0.80
N ILE A 74 -11.86 11.14 0.27
CA ILE A 74 -11.53 10.98 -1.14
C ILE A 74 -12.26 9.75 -1.68
N ASP A 75 -12.89 9.87 -2.85
CA ASP A 75 -13.51 8.71 -3.51
C ASP A 75 -12.42 7.70 -3.89
N SER A 76 -12.68 6.41 -3.68
CA SER A 76 -11.69 5.37 -3.96
C SER A 76 -12.36 4.04 -4.27
N ALA A 77 -11.63 3.19 -4.99
CA ALA A 77 -11.90 1.76 -5.07
C ALA A 77 -10.58 1.00 -4.96
N CYS A 78 -10.63 -0.16 -4.31
CA CYS A 78 -9.51 -1.10 -4.26
C CYS A 78 -9.63 -2.07 -5.42
N ILE A 79 -8.61 -2.11 -6.27
CA ILE A 79 -8.55 -2.97 -7.46
C ILE A 79 -7.51 -4.05 -7.20
N HIS A 80 -7.89 -5.32 -7.36
CA HIS A 80 -6.90 -6.38 -7.38
C HIS A 80 -6.09 -6.30 -8.69
N SER A 81 -4.75 -6.36 -8.63
CA SER A 81 -3.90 -6.17 -9.83
C SER A 81 -4.21 -7.16 -10.95
N GLY A 82 -4.67 -8.37 -10.62
CA GLY A 82 -5.14 -9.35 -11.60
C GLY A 82 -6.46 -8.95 -12.26
N ASP A 83 -7.40 -8.40 -11.49
CA ASP A 83 -8.74 -8.04 -11.97
C ASP A 83 -8.73 -6.73 -12.77
N TYR A 84 -7.69 -5.92 -12.61
CA TYR A 84 -7.50 -4.66 -13.33
C TYR A 84 -7.72 -4.83 -14.85
N PHE A 85 -7.20 -5.90 -15.44
CA PHE A 85 -7.31 -6.19 -16.88
C PHE A 85 -8.67 -6.76 -17.33
N HIS A 86 -9.66 -6.83 -16.44
CA HIS A 86 -10.97 -7.42 -16.69
C HIS A 86 -12.11 -6.40 -16.52
N GLY A 87 -11.82 -5.14 -16.85
CA GLY A 87 -12.78 -4.03 -16.79
C GLY A 87 -12.18 -2.75 -16.22
N PRO A 88 -11.64 -2.77 -14.98
CA PRO A 88 -11.16 -1.56 -14.32
C PRO A 88 -10.12 -0.75 -15.08
N PHE A 89 -9.24 -1.39 -15.85
CA PHE A 89 -8.22 -0.71 -16.65
C PHE A 89 -8.78 0.29 -17.68
N GLU A 90 -10.03 0.17 -18.11
CA GLU A 90 -10.70 1.14 -19.00
C GLU A 90 -10.89 2.52 -18.36
N ILE A 91 -10.84 2.64 -17.02
CA ILE A 91 -10.88 3.95 -16.34
C ILE A 91 -9.53 4.68 -16.40
N THR A 92 -8.48 4.01 -16.87
CA THR A 92 -7.13 4.57 -16.89
C THR A 92 -7.03 5.63 -17.97
N ASP A 93 -6.72 6.84 -17.55
CA ASP A 93 -6.47 7.97 -18.43
C ASP A 93 -5.33 8.81 -17.84
N LYS A 94 -4.81 9.75 -18.61
CA LYS A 94 -3.58 10.51 -18.38
C LYS A 94 -3.44 11.06 -16.96
N TYR A 95 -4.55 11.47 -16.34
CA TYR A 95 -4.56 12.12 -15.04
C TYR A 95 -5.24 11.30 -13.93
N VAL A 96 -5.65 10.06 -14.21
CA VAL A 96 -6.32 9.22 -13.21
C VAL A 96 -5.28 8.66 -12.22
N PRO A 97 -5.38 8.96 -10.91
CA PRO A 97 -4.38 8.55 -9.94
C PRO A 97 -4.53 7.10 -9.51
N PHE A 98 -3.40 6.38 -9.48
CA PHE A 98 -3.31 5.03 -8.93
C PHE A 98 -2.20 4.94 -7.89
N LEU A 99 -2.52 4.43 -6.70
CA LEU A 99 -1.56 4.04 -5.68
C LEU A 99 -1.42 2.51 -5.71
N LEU A 100 -0.34 2.03 -6.34
CA LEU A 100 -0.05 0.61 -6.52
C LEU A 100 0.92 0.10 -5.46
N PHE A 101 0.50 -0.87 -4.66
CA PHE A 101 1.35 -1.63 -3.74
C PHE A 101 1.83 -2.91 -4.43
N LYS A 102 3.15 -3.14 -4.44
CA LYS A 102 3.73 -4.32 -5.09
C LYS A 102 4.33 -5.29 -4.08
N THR A 103 3.98 -6.56 -4.20
CA THR A 103 4.60 -7.64 -3.41
C THR A 103 6.00 -7.99 -3.93
N SER A 104 6.85 -8.48 -3.02
CA SER A 104 8.13 -9.12 -3.33
C SER A 104 7.98 -10.59 -3.74
N GLY A 105 6.82 -11.19 -3.49
CA GLY A 105 6.58 -12.63 -3.62
C GLY A 105 5.95 -13.11 -4.93
N ARG A 106 5.36 -14.30 -4.89
CA ARG A 106 4.78 -15.04 -6.03
C ARG A 106 3.76 -14.25 -6.84
N PRO A 107 2.87 -13.42 -6.26
CA PRO A 107 1.87 -12.66 -7.02
C PRO A 107 2.45 -11.46 -7.79
N ARG A 108 3.74 -11.12 -7.59
CA ARG A 108 4.39 -9.96 -8.19
C ARG A 108 4.20 -9.80 -9.71
N PRO A 109 4.19 -10.86 -10.54
CA PRO A 109 3.93 -10.69 -11.98
C PRO A 109 2.59 -10.02 -12.30
N LEU A 110 1.58 -10.12 -11.42
CA LEU A 110 0.32 -9.40 -11.56
C LEU A 110 0.53 -7.89 -11.36
N ASP A 111 1.27 -7.51 -10.33
CA ASP A 111 1.58 -6.12 -10.01
C ASP A 111 2.49 -5.49 -11.07
N ASP A 112 3.52 -6.21 -11.52
CA ASP A 112 4.44 -5.76 -12.57
C ASP A 112 3.69 -5.53 -13.90
N ARG A 113 2.73 -6.42 -14.23
CA ARG A 113 1.87 -6.25 -15.42
C ARG A 113 1.00 -5.00 -15.28
N ALA A 114 0.36 -4.81 -14.14
CA ALA A 114 -0.50 -3.65 -13.87
C ALA A 114 0.30 -2.33 -13.91
N GLU A 115 1.49 -2.28 -13.31
CA GLU A 115 2.40 -1.14 -13.39
C GLU A 115 2.79 -0.84 -14.84
N ALA A 116 3.18 -1.89 -15.59
CA ALA A 116 3.63 -1.73 -16.97
C ALA A 116 2.57 -1.11 -17.87
N PHE A 117 1.30 -1.47 -17.67
CA PHE A 117 0.18 -0.84 -18.37
C PHE A 117 -0.08 0.57 -17.84
N ALA A 118 -0.26 0.75 -16.53
CA ALA A 118 -0.64 2.03 -15.96
C ALA A 118 0.37 3.14 -16.29
N LYS A 119 1.68 2.86 -16.25
CA LYS A 119 2.72 3.85 -16.56
C LYS A 119 2.73 4.31 -18.03
N GLU A 120 2.11 3.55 -18.94
CA GLU A 120 1.99 3.93 -20.35
C GLU A 120 0.83 4.93 -20.56
N TYR A 121 -0.21 4.84 -19.74
CA TYR A 121 -1.47 5.56 -19.96
C TYR A 121 -1.82 6.61 -18.90
N THR A 122 -1.19 6.61 -17.72
CA THR A 122 -1.35 7.65 -16.69
C THR A 122 -0.02 8.25 -16.25
N ASP A 123 0.02 9.57 -16.12
CA ASP A 123 1.12 10.32 -15.50
C ASP A 123 1.03 10.29 -13.95
N CYS A 124 -0.07 9.75 -13.41
CA CYS A 124 -0.46 9.82 -12.01
C CYS A 124 -0.33 8.47 -11.26
N LEU A 125 0.61 7.63 -11.69
CA LEU A 125 0.91 6.37 -11.00
C LEU A 125 1.91 6.60 -9.86
N GLU A 126 1.56 6.20 -8.65
CA GLU A 126 2.47 6.06 -7.53
C GLU A 126 2.68 4.59 -7.17
N VAL A 127 3.93 4.14 -7.16
CA VAL A 127 4.30 2.75 -6.90
C VAL A 127 5.01 2.61 -5.56
N VAL A 128 4.47 1.80 -4.66
CA VAL A 128 5.05 1.44 -3.37
C VAL A 128 5.45 -0.04 -3.42
N ASP A 129 6.73 -0.32 -3.66
CA ASP A 129 7.26 -1.68 -3.86
C ASP A 129 7.92 -2.23 -2.60
N ALA A 130 7.49 -3.41 -2.12
CA ALA A 130 8.07 -4.04 -0.92
C ALA A 130 9.60 -4.25 -1.03
N ASN A 131 10.13 -4.46 -2.25
CA ASN A 131 11.56 -4.61 -2.47
C ASN A 131 12.36 -3.33 -2.15
N ASP A 132 11.72 -2.15 -2.21
CA ASP A 132 12.37 -0.88 -1.85
C ASP A 132 12.45 -0.64 -0.34
N TYR A 133 11.68 -1.40 0.46
CA TYR A 133 11.46 -1.12 1.87
C TYR A 133 11.90 -2.26 2.81
N GLY A 134 12.86 -3.07 2.38
CA GLY A 134 13.55 -4.03 3.25
C GLY A 134 12.97 -5.45 3.23
N ALA A 135 12.02 -5.78 2.34
CA ALA A 135 11.63 -7.18 2.09
C ALA A 135 12.86 -8.04 1.73
N SER A 136 13.78 -7.43 0.97
CA SER A 136 15.24 -7.57 0.98
C SER A 136 15.91 -8.44 2.04
N GLU A 137 15.63 -8.08 3.29
CA GLU A 137 16.36 -8.51 4.48
C GLU A 137 15.74 -9.75 5.14
N ILE A 138 14.57 -10.17 4.63
CA ILE A 138 13.82 -11.34 5.06
C ILE A 138 14.10 -12.48 4.08
N ASP A 139 14.25 -13.69 4.62
CA ASP A 139 14.45 -14.91 3.85
C ASP A 139 13.39 -15.07 2.75
N GLU A 140 13.83 -15.46 1.54
CA GLU A 140 12.97 -15.51 0.35
C GLU A 140 11.79 -16.49 0.48
N HIS A 141 11.91 -17.52 1.32
CA HIS A 141 10.85 -18.51 1.53
C HIS A 141 9.68 -17.97 2.35
N VAL A 142 9.88 -16.87 3.09
CA VAL A 142 8.83 -16.31 3.97
C VAL A 142 8.55 -14.83 3.71
N ARG A 143 9.42 -14.09 3.00
CA ARG A 143 9.30 -12.62 2.85
C ARG A 143 7.95 -12.14 2.35
N GLU A 144 7.32 -12.87 1.42
CA GLU A 144 6.01 -12.53 0.86
C GLU A 144 4.97 -12.30 1.96
N TYR A 145 5.01 -13.11 3.01
CA TYR A 145 4.06 -13.03 4.13
C TYR A 145 4.26 -11.79 5.01
N PHE A 146 5.41 -11.12 4.92
CA PHE A 146 5.76 -9.93 5.68
C PHE A 146 5.62 -8.63 4.88
N ASP A 147 5.48 -8.71 3.54
CA ASP A 147 5.32 -7.54 2.68
C ASP A 147 4.18 -6.62 3.15
N SER A 148 3.06 -7.21 3.58
CA SER A 148 1.91 -6.45 4.06
C SER A 148 2.24 -5.64 5.32
N LEU A 149 3.02 -6.20 6.25
CA LEU A 149 3.41 -5.53 7.49
C LEU A 149 4.37 -4.36 7.21
N ILE A 150 5.28 -4.54 6.24
CA ILE A 150 6.22 -3.50 5.81
C ILE A 150 5.45 -2.39 5.08
N LEU A 151 4.65 -2.75 4.07
CA LEU A 151 3.94 -1.78 3.26
C LEU A 151 2.81 -1.07 4.00
N PHE A 152 2.22 -1.68 5.03
CA PHE A 152 1.27 -0.99 5.91
C PHE A 152 1.95 0.15 6.68
N ALA A 153 3.16 -0.07 7.20
CA ALA A 153 3.94 0.97 7.86
C ALA A 153 4.30 2.11 6.91
N VAL A 154 4.70 1.78 5.68
CA VAL A 154 4.98 2.76 4.62
C VAL A 154 3.72 3.53 4.22
N GLY A 155 2.62 2.84 3.92
CA GLY A 155 1.36 3.43 3.50
C GLY A 155 0.76 4.38 4.54
N ARG A 156 0.99 4.12 5.83
CA ARG A 156 0.60 5.04 6.90
C ARG A 156 1.30 6.40 6.80
N VAL A 157 2.58 6.44 6.41
CA VAL A 157 3.31 7.71 6.20
C VAL A 157 2.68 8.53 5.08
N TYR A 158 2.24 7.90 3.99
CA TYR A 158 1.51 8.57 2.92
C TYR A 158 0.23 9.23 3.44
N THR A 159 -0.59 8.50 4.20
CA THR A 159 -1.85 9.04 4.74
C THR A 159 -1.62 10.18 5.72
N GLU A 160 -0.71 10.00 6.70
CA GLU A 160 -0.42 11.04 7.69
C GLU A 160 0.13 12.31 7.03
N THR A 161 0.93 12.15 5.97
CA THR A 161 1.48 13.28 5.22
C THR A 161 0.41 13.95 4.36
N LEU A 162 -0.47 13.19 3.71
CA LEU A 162 -1.60 13.72 2.96
C LEU A 162 -2.53 14.56 3.84
N ALA A 163 -2.86 14.08 5.03
CA ALA A 163 -3.67 14.79 6.02
C ALA A 163 -3.10 16.19 6.34
N VAL A 164 -1.78 16.29 6.49
CA VAL A 164 -1.07 17.55 6.74
C VAL A 164 -1.22 18.51 5.56
N TYR A 165 -0.99 18.04 4.34
CA TYR A 165 -1.08 18.86 3.13
C TYR A 165 -2.52 19.30 2.84
N LYS A 166 -3.50 18.39 2.97
CA LYS A 166 -4.94 18.70 2.83
C LYS A 166 -5.48 19.60 3.95
N GLN A 167 -4.71 19.82 5.02
CA GLN A 167 -5.18 20.47 6.24
C GLN A 167 -6.45 19.79 6.80
N HIS A 168 -6.55 18.48 6.60
CA HIS A 168 -7.65 17.64 7.06
C HIS A 168 -7.12 16.75 8.19
N PRO A 169 -7.46 17.00 9.47
CA PRO A 169 -6.86 16.25 10.56
C PRO A 169 -7.14 14.75 10.42
N PHE A 170 -6.10 13.93 10.51
CA PHE A 170 -6.15 12.46 10.33
C PHE A 170 -7.24 11.75 11.14
N CYS A 171 -7.50 12.20 12.38
CA CYS A 171 -8.53 11.64 13.27
C CYS A 171 -9.92 12.27 13.08
N TYR A 172 -10.10 13.15 12.09
CA TYR A 172 -11.37 13.82 11.88
C TYR A 172 -12.39 12.87 11.26
N ARG A 173 -13.61 12.88 11.82
CA ARG A 173 -14.74 12.07 11.37
C ARG A 173 -15.99 12.93 11.34
N LYS A 174 -16.86 12.72 10.36
CA LYS A 174 -18.19 13.35 10.33
C LYS A 174 -19.27 12.49 11.00
N TYR A 175 -19.18 11.16 10.88
CA TYR A 175 -20.21 10.24 11.39
C TYR A 175 -19.72 9.26 12.46
N MET A 176 -18.61 8.56 12.20
CA MET A 176 -18.04 7.57 13.13
C MET A 176 -17.76 8.22 14.50
N PHE A 177 -18.27 7.60 15.57
CA PHE A 177 -18.23 8.09 16.97
C PHE A 177 -19.02 9.37 17.27
N LYS A 178 -19.79 9.90 16.32
CA LYS A 178 -20.55 11.16 16.48
C LYS A 178 -22.04 10.98 16.33
N GLU A 179 -22.46 10.20 15.34
CA GLU A 179 -23.87 9.96 15.00
C GLU A 179 -24.28 8.52 15.33
N GLN A 180 -25.59 8.29 15.49
CA GLN A 180 -26.16 6.94 15.58
C GLN A 180 -26.36 6.35 14.17
N TYR A 181 -26.04 5.07 14.01
CA TYR A 181 -26.17 4.32 12.77
C TYR A 181 -26.44 2.84 13.04
#